data_AF-A0A7S3KYZ7-F1
#
_entry.id   AF-A0A7S3KYZ7-F1
#
_cell.length_a   1.000
_cell.length_b   1.000
_cell.length_c   1.000
_cell.angle_alpha   90.00
_cell.angle_beta   90.00
_cell.angle_gamma   90.00
#
_symmetry.space_group_name_H-M   'P 1'
#
loop_
_entity.id
_entity.type
_entity.pdbx_description
1 polymer ?
#
loop_
_entity_poly.entity_id
_entity_poly.type
_entity_poly.pdbx_seq_one_letter_code
_entity_poly.pdbx_strand_id
1 'polypeptide(L)'
;NQYGKLYFDKFKMVHNPAIIDYFQSGWNLTFSVAIDFSLSNGEFSDPGSLHFIDSDDFAKKSPYEEVLTEVGSILQWYTADNKIPALGFGARTRLSSRTM
;
A
#
# COMPACT_ATOMS: atom_id res chain seq x y z
N ASN A 1 54.37 -8.44 -13.64
CA ASN A 1 52.93 -8.49 -13.29
C ASN A 1 52.63 -9.70 -12.43
N GLN A 2 52.51 -9.51 -11.11
CA GLN A 2 51.90 -10.51 -10.23
C GLN A 2 50.41 -10.18 -10.14
N TYR A 3 49.56 -11.08 -10.60
CA TYR A 3 48.13 -10.98 -10.39
C TYR A 3 47.77 -11.73 -9.10
N GLY A 4 46.88 -11.13 -8.30
CA GLY A 4 46.35 -11.77 -7.10
C GLY A 4 45.41 -12.93 -7.43
N LYS A 5 45.34 -13.93 -6.55
CA LYS A 5 44.45 -15.09 -6.69
C LYS A 5 43.29 -14.98 -5.70
N LEU A 6 42.09 -15.30 -6.17
CA LEU A 6 40.89 -15.42 -5.35
C LEU A 6 40.54 -16.91 -5.20
N TYR A 7 40.24 -17.33 -3.97
CA TYR A 7 39.78 -18.67 -3.66
C TYR A 7 38.46 -18.58 -2.89
N PHE A 8 37.56 -19.52 -3.14
CA PHE A 8 36.33 -19.69 -2.37
C PHE A 8 36.47 -20.97 -1.55
N ASP A 9 36.61 -20.84 -0.22
CA ASP A 9 36.79 -21.99 0.68
C ASP A 9 35.54 -22.87 0.77
N LYS A 10 34.36 -22.25 0.63
CA LYS A 10 33.06 -22.92 0.58
C LYS A 10 32.11 -22.16 -0.33
N PHE A 11 31.36 -22.92 -1.13
CA PHE A 11 30.26 -22.41 -1.94
C PHE A 11 29.03 -23.27 -1.65
N LYS A 12 27.93 -22.62 -1.26
CA LYS A 12 26.64 -23.30 -1.03
C LYS A 12 25.56 -22.53 -1.77
N MET A 13 24.90 -23.22 -2.69
CA MET A 13 23.67 -22.72 -3.31
C MET A 13 22.50 -23.05 -2.39
N VAL A 14 21.69 -22.04 -2.06
CA VAL A 14 20.47 -22.20 -1.27
C VAL A 14 19.31 -21.73 -2.12
N HIS A 15 18.33 -22.60 -2.33
CA HIS A 15 17.08 -22.22 -2.99
C HIS A 15 16.08 -21.79 -1.92
N ASN A 16 15.70 -20.52 -1.93
CA ASN A 16 14.63 -20.00 -1.09
C ASN A 16 13.35 -19.92 -1.94
N PRO A 17 12.18 -20.33 -1.42
CA PRO A 17 10.93 -20.19 -2.13
C PRO A 17 10.67 -18.72 -2.47
N ALA A 18 10.24 -18.46 -3.71
CA ALA A 18 9.74 -17.16 -4.13
C ALA A 18 8.26 -17.01 -3.74
N ILE A 19 7.75 -15.78 -3.70
CA ILE A 19 6.33 -15.51 -3.38
C ILE A 19 5.36 -16.28 -4.30
N ILE A 20 5.76 -16.53 -5.55
CA ILE A 20 4.98 -17.31 -6.52
C ILE A 20 4.81 -18.77 -6.12
N ASP A 21 5.81 -19.37 -5.46
CA ASP A 21 5.74 -20.76 -4.99
C ASP A 21 4.63 -20.91 -3.93
N TYR A 22 4.45 -19.89 -3.09
CA TYR A 22 3.36 -19.86 -2.10
C TYR A 22 1.99 -19.75 -2.77
N PHE A 23 1.82 -18.87 -3.77
CA PHE A 23 0.57 -18.78 -4.53
C PHE A 23 0.24 -20.09 -5.26
N GLN A 24 1.23 -20.73 -5.88
CA GLN A 24 1.06 -22.03 -6.53
C GLN A 24 0.68 -23.15 -5.54
N SER A 25 1.08 -23.03 -4.26
CA SER A 25 0.69 -23.95 -3.19
C SER A 25 -0.70 -23.70 -2.59
N GLY A 26 -1.44 -22.72 -3.12
CA GLY A 26 -2.82 -22.41 -2.69
C GLY A 26 -2.92 -21.36 -1.58
N TRP A 27 -1.85 -20.59 -1.32
CA TRP A 27 -1.93 -19.45 -0.41
C TRP A 27 -2.72 -18.31 -1.05
N ASN A 28 -3.54 -17.65 -0.23
CA ASN A 28 -4.30 -16.47 -0.64
C ASN A 28 -3.69 -15.23 0.02
N LEU A 29 -3.47 -14.20 -0.79
CA LEU A 29 -3.17 -12.86 -0.28
C LEU A 29 -4.49 -12.13 -0.03
N THR A 30 -4.54 -11.31 1.01
CA THR A 30 -5.66 -10.37 1.23
C THR A 30 -5.09 -8.98 1.33
N PHE A 31 -5.57 -8.09 0.46
CA PHE A 31 -5.20 -6.68 0.48
C PHE A 31 -6.31 -5.87 1.15
N SER A 32 -5.94 -5.02 2.10
CA SER A 32 -6.85 -4.09 2.78
C SER A 32 -6.16 -2.76 2.99
N VAL A 33 -6.95 -1.69 3.08
CA VAL A 33 -6.45 -0.32 3.23
C VAL A 33 -7.06 0.34 4.46
N ALA A 34 -6.28 1.16 5.14
CA ALA A 34 -6.73 1.99 6.27
C ALA A 34 -6.23 3.41 6.07
N ILE A 35 -7.14 4.37 5.97
CA ILE A 35 -6.85 5.78 5.70
C ILE A 35 -6.90 6.57 7.02
N ASP A 36 -5.84 7.34 7.28
CA ASP A 36 -5.80 8.26 8.42
C ASP A 36 -6.49 9.58 8.07
N PHE A 37 -7.65 9.84 8.66
CA PHE A 37 -8.40 11.08 8.54
C PHE A 37 -8.17 12.04 9.73
N SER A 38 -7.02 11.94 10.40
CA SER A 38 -6.64 12.85 11.48
C SER A 38 -6.44 14.29 10.98
N LEU A 39 -6.75 15.26 11.84
CA LEU A 39 -6.64 16.70 11.52
C LEU A 39 -5.21 17.15 11.19
N SER A 40 -4.17 16.42 11.59
CA SER A 40 -2.77 16.75 11.26
C SER A 40 -2.47 16.65 9.76
N ASN A 41 -3.32 15.98 8.98
CA ASN A 41 -3.21 15.91 7.52
C ASN A 41 -3.75 17.15 6.81
N GLY A 42 -4.34 18.11 7.54
CA GLY A 42 -4.98 19.31 7.00
C GLY A 42 -6.45 19.08 6.61
N GLU A 43 -7.24 20.16 6.61
CA GLU A 43 -8.65 20.13 6.22
C GLU A 43 -8.79 19.80 4.72
N PHE A 44 -9.75 18.97 4.32
CA PHE A 44 -9.87 18.50 2.94
C PHE A 44 -10.09 19.62 1.91
N SER A 45 -10.57 20.79 2.35
CA SER A 45 -10.76 21.98 1.51
C SER A 45 -9.48 22.80 1.30
N ASP A 46 -8.41 22.52 2.04
CA ASP A 46 -7.13 23.22 1.92
C ASP A 46 -6.28 22.56 0.81
N PRO A 47 -5.85 23.30 -0.23
CA PRO A 47 -4.94 22.79 -1.26
C PRO A 47 -3.60 22.23 -0.73
N GLY A 48 -3.21 22.57 0.50
CA GLY A 48 -2.05 22.01 1.18
C GLY A 48 -2.31 20.72 1.96
N SER A 49 -3.57 20.27 2.06
CA SER A 49 -3.93 19.02 2.76
C SER A 49 -3.43 17.80 2.00
N LEU A 50 -3.01 16.77 2.75
CA LEU A 50 -2.70 15.47 2.16
C LEU A 50 -3.96 14.76 1.65
N HIS A 51 -5.15 15.21 2.06
CA HIS A 51 -6.45 14.71 1.58
C HIS A 51 -7.10 15.62 0.53
N PHE A 52 -6.39 16.64 0.04
CA PHE A 52 -6.97 17.57 -0.92
C PHE A 52 -7.28 16.87 -2.25
N ILE A 53 -8.56 16.87 -2.63
CA ILE A 53 -9.01 16.38 -3.93
C ILE A 53 -9.35 17.59 -4.78
N ASP A 54 -8.62 17.75 -5.89
CA ASP A 54 -8.86 18.83 -6.85
C ASP A 54 -10.05 18.46 -7.75
N SER A 55 -11.15 19.19 -7.62
CA SER A 55 -12.35 18.96 -8.45
C SER A 55 -12.24 19.53 -9.86
N ASP A 56 -11.31 20.45 -10.08
CA ASP A 56 -11.12 21.12 -11.37
C ASP A 56 -10.06 20.42 -12.21
N ASP A 57 -9.09 19.77 -11.58
CA ASP A 57 -8.05 18.97 -12.23
C ASP A 57 -7.88 17.57 -11.63
N PHE A 58 -8.65 16.61 -12.15
CA PHE A 58 -8.57 15.20 -11.76
C PHE A 58 -7.22 14.52 -12.07
N ALA A 59 -6.33 15.16 -12.84
CA ALA A 59 -4.98 14.63 -13.05
C ALA A 59 -4.08 14.86 -11.82
N LYS A 60 -4.41 15.87 -11.00
CA LYS A 60 -3.70 16.18 -9.76
C LYS A 60 -4.26 15.34 -8.62
N LYS A 61 -3.50 14.32 -8.24
CA LYS A 61 -3.86 13.41 -7.15
C LYS A 61 -3.29 13.89 -5.82
N SER A 62 -4.03 13.62 -4.75
CA SER A 62 -3.49 13.67 -3.39
C SER A 62 -2.47 12.55 -3.16
N PRO A 63 -1.56 12.69 -2.19
CA PRO A 63 -0.64 11.62 -1.81
C PRO A 63 -1.34 10.29 -1.46
N TYR A 64 -2.54 10.34 -0.86
CA TYR A 64 -3.33 9.13 -0.61
C TYR A 64 -3.84 8.50 -1.91
N GLU A 65 -4.34 9.28 -2.86
CA GLU A 65 -4.81 8.77 -4.16
C GLU A 65 -3.66 8.18 -4.98
N GLU A 66 -2.48 8.78 -4.96
CA GLU A 66 -1.27 8.25 -5.61
C GLU A 66 -0.93 6.87 -5.08
N VAL A 67 -0.74 6.73 -3.77
CA VAL A 67 -0.36 5.46 -3.14
C VAL A 67 -1.43 4.40 -3.33
N LEU A 68 -2.71 4.75 -3.17
CA LEU A 68 -3.82 3.82 -3.38
C LEU A 68 -3.88 3.34 -4.84
N THR A 69 -3.59 4.23 -5.80
CA THR A 69 -3.53 3.86 -7.23
C THR A 69 -2.36 2.90 -7.48
N GLU A 70 -1.16 3.29 -7.09
CA GLU A 70 0.07 2.54 -7.40
C GLU A 70 0.05 1.16 -6.75
N VAL A 71 -0.17 1.11 -5.44
CA VAL A 71 -0.18 -0.15 -4.68
C VAL A 71 -1.40 -1.00 -5.06
N GLY A 72 -2.57 -0.38 -5.19
CA GLY A 72 -3.80 -1.05 -5.56
C GLY A 72 -3.71 -1.72 -6.93
N SER A 73 -3.11 -1.05 -7.92
CA SER A 73 -2.98 -1.58 -9.29
C SER A 73 -2.20 -2.89 -9.38
N ILE A 74 -1.33 -3.14 -8.41
CA ILE A 74 -0.52 -4.36 -8.32
C ILE A 74 -1.23 -5.39 -7.45
N LEU A 75 -1.57 -5.02 -6.20
CA LEU A 75 -2.04 -5.98 -5.20
C LEU A 75 -3.47 -6.48 -5.43
N GLN A 76 -4.31 -5.70 -6.13
CA GLN A 76 -5.69 -6.11 -6.43
C GLN A 76 -5.76 -7.44 -7.20
N TRP A 77 -4.76 -7.75 -8.03
CA TRP A 77 -4.75 -8.98 -8.83
C TRP A 77 -4.42 -10.23 -8.01
N TYR A 78 -3.87 -10.05 -6.81
CA TYR A 78 -3.49 -11.14 -5.91
C TYR A 78 -4.49 -11.32 -4.77
N THR A 79 -5.42 -10.38 -4.56
CA THR A 79 -6.42 -10.50 -3.50
C THR A 79 -7.54 -11.44 -3.92
N ALA A 80 -7.98 -12.31 -3.00
CA ALA A 80 -9.15 -13.13 -3.23
C ALA A 80 -10.40 -12.26 -3.47
N ASP A 81 -11.26 -12.71 -4.38
CA ASP A 81 -12.57 -12.12 -4.71
C ASP A 81 -12.57 -10.67 -5.23
N ASN A 82 -11.41 -10.07 -5.53
CA ASN A 82 -11.27 -8.66 -5.94
C ASN A 82 -11.94 -7.65 -5.00
N LYS A 83 -12.24 -8.05 -3.75
CA LYS A 83 -12.85 -7.19 -2.74
C LYS A 83 -11.75 -6.69 -1.81
N ILE A 84 -11.58 -5.38 -1.75
CA ILE A 84 -10.58 -4.72 -0.92
C ILE A 84 -11.31 -4.05 0.25
N PRO A 85 -11.19 -4.57 1.48
CA PRO A 85 -11.69 -3.87 2.66
C PRO A 85 -10.98 -2.52 2.80
N ALA A 86 -11.78 -1.46 2.95
CA ALA A 86 -11.28 -0.11 3.15
C ALA A 86 -11.81 0.44 4.47
N LEU A 87 -10.90 0.87 5.33
CA LEU A 87 -11.20 1.42 6.65
C LEU A 87 -10.70 2.87 6.76
N GLY A 88 -11.29 3.63 7.66
CA GLY A 88 -10.84 4.97 8.04
C GLY A 88 -10.71 5.09 9.55
N PHE A 89 -9.71 5.85 10.02
CA PHE A 89 -9.50 6.15 11.43
C PHE A 89 -9.11 7.63 11.62
N GLY A 90 -9.06 8.12 12.87
CA GLY A 90 -8.61 9.48 13.18
C GLY A 90 -9.64 10.60 12.99
N ALA A 91 -10.86 10.30 12.50
CA ALA A 91 -11.93 11.27 12.31
C ALA A 91 -13.15 11.04 13.22
N ARG A 92 -13.93 12.11 13.44
CA ARG A 92 -15.26 12.03 14.05
C ARG A 92 -16.31 11.83 12.96
N THR A 93 -17.03 10.72 13.02
CA THR A 93 -18.11 10.45 12.07
C THR A 93 -19.37 11.25 12.42
N ARG A 94 -20.15 11.66 11.42
CA ARG A 94 -21.46 12.33 11.62
C ARG A 94 -22.48 11.45 12.38
N LEU A 95 -22.24 10.14 12.44
CA LEU A 95 -23.07 9.20 13.17
C LEU A 95 -22.76 9.15 14.68
N SER A 96 -21.56 9.58 15.10
CA SER A 96 -21.18 9.62 16.51
C SER A 96 -21.90 10.72 17.32
N SER A 97 -22.53 11.68 16.64
CA SER A 97 -23.25 12.81 17.27
C SER A 97 -24.75 12.58 17.43
N ARG A 98 -25.27 11.38 17.14
CA ARG A 98 -26.72 11.06 17.22
C ARG A 98 -27.12 10.20 18.42
N THR A 99 -26.24 10.05 19.41
CA THR A 99 -26.57 9.43 20.69
C THR A 99 -25.75 10.06 21.79
N MET A 100 -26.35 11.01 22.50
CA MET A 100 -26.34 11.18 23.96
C MET A 100 -27.47 12.15 24.32
#